data_AF-A0A4S2RY10-F1
#
_entry.id   AF-A0A4S2RY10-F1
#
_cell.length_a   1.000
_cell.length_b   1.000
_cell.length_c   1.000
_cell.angle_alpha   90.00
_cell.angle_beta   90.00
_cell.angle_gamma   90.00
#
_symmetry.space_group_name_H-M   'P 1'
#
loop_
_entity.id
_entity.type
_entity.pdbx_description
1 polymer ?
#
loop_
_entity_poly.entity_id
_entity_poly.type
_entity_poly.pdbx_seq_one_letter_code
_entity_poly.pdbx_strand_id
1 'polypeptide(L)'
;MTSVGSVAAQQQAVNGFGYSPALVVDGEWGPLTGAGVRWLQGRVGVAADRLWGPATGAAYNGSVDNGAGLTVDGGFGPATIKATQRVIGVTVDGAWGPATVRALQTALTRGQF
;
A
#
# COMPACT_ATOMS: atom_id res chain seq x y z
N MET A 1 -0.44 16.44 18.73
CA MET A 1 -0.66 15.00 18.49
C MET A 1 0.08 14.61 17.21
N THR A 2 1.30 14.13 17.32
CA THR A 2 2.02 13.48 16.21
C THR A 2 2.69 12.25 16.81
N SER A 3 1.87 11.27 17.20
CA SER A 3 2.36 10.01 17.74
C SER A 3 3.04 9.28 16.59
N VAL A 4 4.37 9.21 16.63
CA VAL A 4 5.11 8.18 15.92
C VAL A 4 4.53 6.86 16.47
N GLY A 5 3.70 6.18 15.69
CA GLY A 5 2.82 5.12 16.19
C GLY A 5 3.56 4.00 16.92
N SER A 6 2.83 3.22 17.72
CA SER A 6 3.37 2.01 18.37
C SER A 6 4.00 1.05 17.35
N VAL A 7 4.91 0.18 17.78
CA VAL A 7 5.49 -0.85 16.89
C VAL A 7 4.41 -1.67 16.19
N ALA A 8 3.30 -1.97 16.88
CA ALA A 8 2.14 -2.62 16.30
C ALA A 8 1.51 -1.82 15.15
N ALA A 9 1.36 -0.50 15.30
CA ALA A 9 0.87 0.36 14.23
C ALA A 9 1.81 0.39 13.03
N GLN A 10 3.12 0.31 13.28
CA GLN A 10 4.13 0.27 12.22
C GLN A 10 4.13 -1.08 11.48
N GLN A 11 3.99 -2.20 12.21
CA GLN A 11 3.80 -3.52 11.61
C GLN A 11 2.52 -3.57 10.75
N GLN A 12 1.41 -3.01 11.25
CA GLN A 12 0.16 -2.87 10.51
C GLN A 12 0.36 -2.02 9.25
N ALA A 13 1.06 -0.90 9.35
CA ALA A 13 1.34 -0.04 8.22
C ALA A 13 2.17 -0.74 7.13
N VAL A 14 3.23 -1.45 7.52
CA VAL A 14 4.06 -2.26 6.60
C VAL A 14 3.22 -3.34 5.91
N ASN A 15 2.37 -4.05 6.65
CA ASN A 15 1.48 -5.07 6.10
C ASN A 15 0.42 -4.47 5.15
N GLY A 16 -0.19 -3.35 5.53
CA GLY A 16 -1.18 -2.63 4.71
C GLY A 16 -0.59 -2.09 3.41
N PHE A 17 0.71 -1.79 3.42
CA PHE A 17 1.47 -1.41 2.22
C PHE A 17 1.76 -2.61 1.29
N GLY A 18 1.44 -3.84 1.71
CA GLY A 18 1.57 -5.06 0.88
C GLY A 18 2.83 -5.88 1.12
N TYR A 19 3.49 -5.72 2.27
CA TYR A 19 4.65 -6.55 2.63
C TYR A 19 4.27 -8.04 2.72
N SER A 20 5.11 -8.93 2.16
CA SER A 20 4.88 -10.37 2.13
C SER A 20 6.17 -11.16 2.42
N PRO A 21 6.15 -12.15 3.35
CA PRO A 21 5.01 -12.53 4.19
C PRO A 21 4.66 -11.43 5.20
N ALA A 22 3.37 -11.34 5.56
CA ALA A 22 2.90 -10.35 6.52
C ALA A 22 3.61 -10.51 7.87
N LEU A 23 4.01 -9.38 8.47
CA LEU A 23 4.55 -9.34 9.82
C LEU A 23 3.47 -9.76 10.83
N VAL A 24 3.91 -10.46 11.88
CA VAL A 24 3.09 -10.62 13.08
C VAL A 24 2.94 -9.25 13.74
N VAL A 25 1.72 -8.88 14.10
CA VAL A 25 1.43 -7.62 14.80
C VAL A 25 1.46 -7.89 16.31
N ASP A 26 2.66 -8.14 16.82
CA ASP A 26 2.92 -8.42 18.24
C ASP A 26 3.31 -7.16 19.02
N GLY A 27 3.58 -6.04 18.35
CA GLY A 27 4.07 -4.82 18.98
C GLY A 27 5.53 -4.91 19.42
N GLU A 28 6.27 -5.93 18.99
CA GLU A 28 7.67 -6.14 19.32
C GLU A 28 8.59 -5.74 18.16
N TRP A 29 9.68 -5.08 18.52
CA TRP A 29 10.70 -4.72 17.55
C TRP A 29 11.67 -5.88 17.32
N GLY A 30 11.31 -6.78 16.41
CA GLY A 30 12.15 -7.90 15.98
C GLY A 30 12.92 -7.64 14.68
N PRO A 31 13.79 -8.59 14.27
CA PRO A 31 14.51 -8.51 12.99
C PRO A 31 13.57 -8.45 11.78
N LEU A 32 12.41 -9.10 11.86
CA LEU A 32 11.39 -9.03 10.81
C LEU A 32 10.73 -7.65 10.74
N THR A 33 10.41 -7.04 11.88
CA THR A 33 9.90 -5.66 11.94
C THR A 33 10.89 -4.69 11.28
N GLY A 34 12.16 -4.75 11.66
CA GLY A 34 13.20 -3.92 11.05
C GLY A 34 13.38 -4.16 9.54
N ALA A 35 13.26 -5.41 9.08
CA ALA A 35 13.30 -5.73 7.65
C ALA A 35 12.09 -5.17 6.89
N GLY A 36 10.88 -5.28 7.46
CA GLY A 36 9.65 -4.73 6.90
C GLY A 36 9.66 -3.20 6.82
N VAL A 37 10.14 -2.53 7.87
CA VAL A 37 10.32 -1.07 7.86
C VAL A 37 11.34 -0.66 6.80
N ARG A 38 12.48 -1.38 6.70
CA ARG A 38 13.47 -1.11 5.64
C ARG A 38 12.88 -1.22 4.23
N TRP A 39 12.05 -2.24 4.02
CA TRP A 39 11.35 -2.43 2.75
C TRP A 39 10.38 -1.28 2.47
N LEU A 40 9.59 -0.87 3.46
CA LEU A 40 8.65 0.25 3.35
C LEU A 40 9.40 1.55 3.02
N GLN A 41 10.49 1.83 3.72
CA GLN A 41 11.32 3.01 3.51
C GLN A 41 11.82 3.11 2.06
N GLY A 42 12.26 2.00 1.49
CA GLY A 42 12.65 1.94 0.07
C GLY A 42 11.50 2.22 -0.89
N ARG A 43 10.24 1.94 -0.51
CA ARG A 43 9.06 2.20 -1.34
C ARG A 43 8.54 3.63 -1.22
N VAL A 44 8.61 4.22 -0.03
CA VAL A 44 8.16 5.60 0.21
C VAL A 44 9.28 6.64 -0.06
N GLY A 45 10.45 6.20 -0.54
CA GLY A 45 11.51 7.07 -1.02
C GLY A 45 12.34 7.74 0.08
N VAL A 46 12.50 7.10 1.24
CA VAL A 46 13.35 7.59 2.33
C VAL A 46 14.55 6.68 2.58
N ALA A 47 15.52 7.16 3.37
CA ALA A 47 16.67 6.37 3.75
C ALA A 47 16.23 5.07 4.46
N ALA A 48 16.74 3.93 3.99
CA ALA A 48 16.37 2.60 4.47
C ALA A 48 17.20 2.19 5.71
N ASP A 49 17.08 2.96 6.79
CA ASP A 49 17.83 2.80 8.04
C ASP A 49 17.19 1.81 9.03
N ARG A 50 16.07 1.20 8.64
CA ARG A 50 15.23 0.28 9.43
C ARG A 50 14.43 0.96 10.55
N LEU A 51 14.61 2.25 10.80
CA LEU A 51 13.98 2.95 11.92
C LEU A 51 12.73 3.70 11.49
N TRP A 52 11.68 3.63 12.30
CA TRP A 52 10.50 4.45 12.09
C TRP A 52 10.65 5.80 12.77
N GLY A 53 11.38 6.71 12.11
CA GLY A 53 11.53 8.10 12.54
C GLY A 53 10.47 9.04 11.95
N PRO A 54 10.56 10.35 12.26
CA PRO A 54 9.68 11.36 11.70
C PRO A 54 9.66 11.40 10.16
N ALA A 55 10.82 11.18 9.52
CA ALA A 55 10.93 11.12 8.06
C ALA A 55 10.14 9.94 7.47
N THR A 56 10.29 8.74 8.05
CA THR A 56 9.53 7.54 7.64
C THR A 56 8.03 7.75 7.82
N GLY A 57 7.61 8.32 8.96
CA GLY A 57 6.19 8.60 9.22
C GLY A 57 5.59 9.64 8.26
N ALA A 58 6.32 10.72 7.96
CA ALA A 58 5.87 11.73 7.01
C ALA A 58 5.75 11.17 5.59
N ALA A 59 6.74 10.40 5.13
CA ALA A 59 6.71 9.77 3.82
C ALA A 59 5.58 8.75 3.72
N TYR A 60 5.40 7.89 4.72
CA TYR A 60 4.27 6.96 4.79
C TYR A 60 2.92 7.69 4.68
N ASN A 61 2.71 8.74 5.46
CA ASN A 61 1.48 9.52 5.43
C ASN A 61 1.24 10.21 4.08
N GLY A 62 2.29 10.61 3.37
CA GLY A 62 2.19 11.15 2.01
C GLY A 62 1.94 10.08 0.94
N SER A 63 2.31 8.82 1.22
CA SER A 63 2.12 7.68 0.31
C SER A 63 0.76 6.99 0.47
N VAL A 64 0.00 7.26 1.53
CA VAL A 64 -1.35 6.72 1.71
C VAL A 64 -2.39 7.76 1.30
N ASP A 65 -3.20 7.45 0.30
CA ASP A 65 -4.34 8.29 -0.07
C ASP A 65 -5.51 7.99 0.90
N ASN A 66 -5.78 8.95 1.79
CA ASN A 66 -6.84 8.87 2.80
C ASN A 66 -8.27 8.86 2.21
N GLY A 67 -8.45 9.07 0.89
CA GLY A 67 -9.75 9.05 0.23
C GLY A 67 -10.09 7.72 -0.46
N ALA A 68 -9.12 7.08 -1.12
CA ALA A 68 -9.33 5.87 -1.92
C ALA A 68 -8.97 4.56 -1.22
N GLY A 69 -8.30 4.63 -0.05
CA GLY A 69 -7.74 3.45 0.63
C GLY A 69 -6.65 2.77 -0.21
N LEU A 70 -5.95 3.56 -1.03
CA LEU A 70 -4.84 3.11 -1.86
C LEU A 70 -3.54 3.70 -1.36
N THR A 71 -2.50 2.90 -1.46
CA THR A 71 -1.14 3.34 -1.27
C THR A 71 -0.54 3.66 -2.64
N VAL A 72 0.07 4.84 -2.80
CA VAL A 72 0.84 5.22 -3.99
C VAL A 72 2.23 4.60 -3.91
N ASP A 73 2.28 3.28 -4.06
CA ASP A 73 3.48 2.45 -3.84
C ASP A 73 4.19 2.03 -5.15
N GLY A 74 3.73 2.54 -6.29
CA GLY A 74 4.17 2.13 -7.64
C GLY A 74 3.78 0.69 -8.02
N GLY A 75 3.03 -0.01 -7.16
CA GLY A 75 2.62 -1.39 -7.33
C GLY A 75 1.23 -1.51 -7.94
N PHE A 76 1.07 -2.45 -8.88
CA PHE A 76 -0.24 -2.81 -9.41
C PHE A 76 -0.78 -4.06 -8.70
N GLY A 77 -1.03 -3.92 -7.39
CA GLY A 77 -1.48 -5.01 -6.52
C GLY A 77 -3.02 -5.12 -6.38
N PRO A 78 -3.51 -6.05 -5.55
CA PRO A 78 -4.96 -6.28 -5.36
C PRO A 78 -5.76 -5.03 -4.97
N ALA A 79 -5.16 -4.11 -4.19
CA ALA A 79 -5.82 -2.85 -3.84
C ALA A 79 -6.03 -1.98 -5.09
N THR A 80 -4.97 -1.77 -5.88
CA THR A 80 -4.99 -1.04 -7.16
C THR A 80 -5.94 -1.69 -8.17
N ILE A 81 -5.95 -3.04 -8.24
CA ILE A 81 -6.87 -3.79 -9.09
C ILE A 81 -8.33 -3.52 -8.67
N LYS A 82 -8.65 -3.68 -7.38
CA LYS A 82 -10.01 -3.44 -6.87
C LYS A 82 -10.48 -2.01 -7.11
N ALA A 83 -9.61 -1.02 -6.90
CA ALA A 83 -9.93 0.37 -7.18
C ALA A 83 -10.18 0.61 -8.66
N THR A 84 -9.31 0.09 -9.54
CA THR A 84 -9.50 0.16 -10.99
C THR A 84 -10.83 -0.48 -11.39
N GLN A 85 -11.17 -1.65 -10.83
CA GLN A 85 -12.42 -2.34 -11.10
C GLN A 85 -13.66 -1.52 -10.72
N ARG A 86 -13.62 -0.81 -9.58
CA ARG A 86 -14.69 0.11 -9.19
C ARG A 86 -14.84 1.26 -10.19
N VAL A 87 -13.73 1.88 -10.60
CA VAL A 87 -13.73 3.01 -11.53
C VAL A 87 -14.29 2.63 -12.89
N ILE A 88 -13.88 1.47 -13.43
CA ILE A 88 -14.32 1.01 -14.77
C ILE A 88 -15.65 0.24 -14.74
N GLY A 89 -16.29 0.12 -13.57
CA GLY A 89 -17.62 -0.49 -13.43
C GLY A 89 -17.66 -2.00 -13.72
N VAL A 90 -16.64 -2.75 -13.32
CA VAL A 90 -16.62 -4.23 -13.41
C VAL A 90 -16.64 -4.86 -12.02
N THR A 91 -16.96 -6.15 -11.94
CA THR A 91 -16.93 -6.93 -10.69
C THR A 91 -15.61 -6.74 -9.96
N VAL A 92 -15.69 -6.36 -8.68
CA VAL A 92 -14.53 -6.09 -7.82
C VAL A 92 -14.07 -7.40 -7.16
N ASP A 93 -13.37 -8.23 -7.93
CA ASP A 93 -12.81 -9.50 -7.44
C ASP A 93 -11.34 -9.39 -7.00
N GLY A 94 -10.68 -8.27 -7.31
CA GLY A 94 -9.26 -8.04 -7.01
C GLY A 94 -8.30 -8.88 -7.87
N ALA A 95 -8.79 -9.50 -8.94
CA ALA A 95 -8.01 -10.25 -9.90
C ALA A 95 -7.89 -9.51 -11.24
N TRP A 96 -6.68 -9.49 -11.78
CA TRP A 96 -6.44 -8.93 -13.12
C TRP A 96 -6.73 -9.97 -14.22
N GLY A 97 -8.03 -10.23 -14.44
CA GLY A 97 -8.50 -11.23 -15.40
C GLY A 97 -9.01 -10.66 -16.73
N PRO A 98 -9.42 -11.52 -17.68
CA PRO A 98 -9.93 -11.12 -18.99
C PRO A 98 -11.12 -10.16 -18.92
N ALA A 99 -11.99 -10.31 -17.92
CA ALA A 99 -13.13 -9.40 -17.70
C ALA A 99 -12.65 -7.98 -17.36
N THR A 100 -11.71 -7.84 -16.43
CA THR A 100 -11.10 -6.56 -16.05
C THR A 100 -10.40 -5.90 -17.25
N VAL A 101 -9.67 -6.68 -18.06
CA VAL A 101 -8.98 -6.17 -19.27
C VAL A 101 -9.97 -5.65 -20.31
N ARG A 102 -11.06 -6.39 -20.59
CA ARG A 102 -12.09 -5.94 -21.54
C ARG A 102 -12.82 -4.69 -21.05
N ALA A 103 -13.11 -4.62 -19.76
CA ALA A 103 -13.72 -3.44 -19.15
C ALA A 103 -12.78 -2.22 -19.26
N LEU A 104 -11.48 -2.39 -19.02
CA LEU A 104 -10.50 -1.32 -19.17
C LEU A 104 -10.43 -0.83 -20.62
N GLN A 105 -10.30 -1.74 -21.59
CA GLN A 105 -10.30 -1.38 -23.03
C GLN A 105 -11.56 -0.59 -23.41
N THR A 106 -12.71 -1.01 -22.86
CA THR A 106 -13.99 -0.35 -23.07
C THR A 106 -14.03 1.05 -22.45
N ALA A 107 -13.51 1.22 -21.23
CA ALA A 107 -13.44 2.52 -20.57
C ALA A 107 -12.51 3.50 -21.33
N LEU A 108 -11.37 3.01 -21.82
CA LEU A 108 -10.42 3.81 -22.59
C LEU A 108 -11.00 4.27 -23.94
N THR A 109 -11.70 3.38 -24.66
CA THR A 109 -12.35 3.74 -25.93
C THR A 109 -13.52 4.71 -25.75
N ARG A 110 -14.11 4.77 -24.55
CA ARG A 110 -15.20 5.69 -24.19
C ARG A 110 -14.75 6.98 -23.50
N GLY A 111 -13.45 7.14 -23.22
CA GLY A 111 -12.93 8.29 -22.48
C GLY A 111 -13.44 8.41 -21.05
N GLN A 112 -13.64 7.28 -20.35
CA GLN A 112 -14.18 7.25 -18.97
C GLN A 112 -13.10 7.40 -17.88
N PHE A 113 -12.16 8.34 -18.06
CA PHE A 113 -11.10 8.67 -17.10
C PHE A 113 -10.86 10.18 -17.01
#